data_AF-A0A9E3Z246-F1
#
_entry.id   AF-A0A9E3Z246-F1
#
_cell.length_a   1.000
_cell.length_b   1.000
_cell.length_c   1.000
_cell.angle_alpha   90.00
_cell.angle_beta   90.00
_cell.angle_gamma   90.00
#
_symmetry.space_group_name_H-M   'P 1'
#
loop_
_entity.id
_entity.type
_entity.pdbx_description
1 polymer ?
#
loop_
_entity_poly.entity_id
_entity_poly.type
_entity_poly.pdbx_seq_one_letter_code
_entity_poly.pdbx_strand_id
1 'polypeptide(L)' 'MDQQESVDRDLVDIERLGEWMQAQRLPSGPFVNQRLLTGGTQNILLYFERGNRAFVLRRPPRHLRASSNR' A
#
# COMPACT_ATOMS: atom_id res chain seq x y z
N MET A 1 -7.86 -0.38 20.20
CA MET A 1 -6.74 -1.32 20.00
C MET A 1 -6.42 -1.26 18.52
N ASP A 2 -5.69 -0.23 18.12
CA ASP A 2 -5.29 0.02 16.73
C ASP A 2 -4.20 -0.96 16.37
N GLN A 3 -4.60 -2.04 15.70
CA GLN A 3 -3.67 -3.03 15.17
C GLN A 3 -2.95 -2.39 13.98
N GLN A 4 -1.84 -1.73 14.27
CA GLN A 4 -0.94 -1.18 13.28
C GLN A 4 -0.20 -2.35 12.63
N GLU A 5 -0.87 -3.05 11.72
CA GLU A 5 -0.27 -4.10 10.90
C GLU A 5 0.85 -3.46 10.09
N SER A 6 2.09 -3.82 10.40
CA SER A 6 3.26 -3.36 9.68
C SER A 6 3.16 -3.90 8.25
N VAL A 7 2.84 -3.03 7.29
CA VAL A 7 2.89 -3.37 5.87
C VAL A 7 4.31 -3.86 5.58
N ASP A 8 4.41 -5.08 5.07
CA ASP A 8 5.69 -5.67 4.74
C ASP A 8 6.47 -4.75 3.80
N ARG A 9 7.69 -4.34 4.18
CA ARG A 9 8.54 -3.45 3.38
C ARG A 9 8.85 -4.08 2.02
N ASP A 10 8.82 -5.41 1.98
CA ASP A 10 8.91 -6.16 0.75
C ASP A 10 7.73 -5.88 -0.19
N LEU A 11 6.51 -5.59 0.28
CA LEU A 11 5.36 -5.29 -0.58
C LEU A 11 5.34 -3.84 -1.06
N VAL A 12 5.60 -2.89 -0.18
CA VAL A 12 5.62 -1.44 -0.46
C VAL A 12 6.64 -0.76 0.44
N ASP A 13 7.59 -0.03 -0.15
CA ASP A 13 8.48 0.86 0.60
C ASP A 13 7.75 2.17 0.92
N ILE A 14 7.29 2.31 2.17
CA ILE A 14 6.48 3.44 2.64
C ILE A 14 7.29 4.75 2.65
N GLU A 15 8.60 4.70 2.87
CA GLU A 15 9.47 5.88 2.85
C GLU A 15 9.55 6.44 1.43
N ARG A 16 9.86 5.58 0.45
CA ARG A 16 9.88 5.96 -0.97
C ARG A 16 8.53 6.42 -1.48
N LEU A 17 7.43 5.78 -1.05
CA LEU A 17 6.08 6.24 -1.36
C LEU A 17 5.85 7.64 -0.79
N GLY A 18 6.32 7.89 0.44
CA GLY A 18 6.26 9.17 1.13
C GLY A 18 6.90 10.30 0.33
N GLU A 19 8.14 10.09 -0.12
CA GLU A 19 8.92 11.01 -0.97
C GLU A 19 8.25 11.27 -2.31
N TRP A 20 7.79 10.20 -2.98
CA TRP A 20 7.09 10.32 -4.26
C TRP A 20 5.80 11.16 -4.11
N MET A 21 4.99 10.88 -3.09
CA MET A 21 3.77 11.65 -2.82
C MET A 21 4.07 13.14 -2.59
N GLN A 22 5.15 13.45 -1.88
CA GLN A 22 5.58 14.83 -1.67
C GLN A 22 5.99 15.50 -2.99
N ALA A 23 6.74 14.80 -3.84
CA ALA A 23 7.11 15.29 -5.17
C ALA A 23 5.87 15.55 -6.05
N GLN A 24 4.80 14.77 -5.88
CA GLN A 24 3.50 14.97 -6.54
C GLN A 24 2.62 16.03 -5.86
N ARG A 25 3.11 16.74 -4.84
CA ARG A 25 2.36 17.73 -4.03
C ARG A 25 1.09 17.14 -3.40
N LEU A 26 1.12 15.86 -3.05
CA LEU A 26 0.08 15.19 -2.26
C LEU A 26 0.27 15.51 -0.77
N PRO A 27 -0.79 15.34 0.06
CA PRO A 27 -0.72 15.57 1.49
C PRO A 27 0.44 14.83 2.16
N SER A 28 1.16 15.55 3.03
CA SER A 28 2.27 15.05 3.82
C SER A 28 1.82 14.57 5.21
N GLY A 29 2.77 14.18 6.05
CA GLY A 29 2.50 13.64 7.39
C GLY A 29 2.62 12.12 7.47
N PRO A 30 2.33 11.53 8.64
CA PRO A 30 2.46 10.09 8.88
C PRO A 30 1.43 9.29 8.09
N PHE A 31 1.79 8.05 7.76
CA PHE A 31 0.87 7.05 7.24
C PHE A 31 0.15 6.39 8.42
N VAL A 32 -1.17 6.56 8.50
CA VAL A 32 -2.00 5.95 9.56
C VAL A 32 -3.05 5.01 8.96
N ASN A 33 -3.64 4.15 9.80
CA ASN A 33 -4.68 3.19 9.40
C ASN A 33 -4.31 2.33 8.18
N GLN A 34 -3.05 1.88 8.13
CA GLN A 34 -2.53 1.06 7.03
C GLN A 34 -3.17 -0.32 7.07
N ARG A 35 -3.80 -0.76 5.98
CA ARG A 35 -4.37 -2.11 5.87
C ARG A 35 -4.36 -2.62 4.44
N LEU A 36 -4.10 -3.91 4.28
CA LEU A 36 -4.27 -4.59 3.01
C LEU A 36 -5.75 -4.83 2.75
N LEU A 37 -6.23 -4.34 1.60
CA LEU A 37 -7.55 -4.69 1.10
C LEU A 37 -7.41 -5.99 0.32
N THR A 38 -7.83 -7.09 0.93
CA THR A 38 -7.89 -8.40 0.28
C THR A 38 -8.98 -8.37 -0.80
N GLY A 39 -8.59 -8.42 -2.07
CA GLY A 39 -9.52 -8.38 -3.21
C GLY A 39 -8.92 -9.03 -4.45
N GLY A 40 -9.21 -10.33 -4.65
CA GLY A 40 -8.83 -11.07 -5.85
C GLY A 40 -7.33 -11.40 -5.99
N THR A 41 -7.02 -12.34 -6.87
CA THR A 41 -5.73 -13.05 -6.95
C THR A 41 -4.53 -12.24 -7.46
N GLN A 42 -4.68 -10.97 -7.84
CA GLN A 42 -3.65 -10.29 -8.65
C GLN A 42 -3.34 -8.82 -8.35
N ASN A 43 -4.04 -8.12 -7.45
CA ASN A 43 -3.66 -6.74 -7.12
C ASN A 43 -3.47 -6.61 -5.61
N ILE A 44 -2.34 -6.04 -5.20
CA ILE A 44 -2.15 -5.56 -3.83
C ILE A 44 -2.83 -4.20 -3.78
N LEU A 45 -3.88 -4.09 -2.96
CA LEU A 45 -4.52 -2.83 -2.63
C LEU A 45 -4.13 -2.49 -1.19
N LEU A 46 -3.34 -1.43 -1.01
CA LEU A 46 -2.97 -0.91 0.30
C LEU A 46 -3.78 0.34 0.58
N TYR A 47 -4.64 0.27 1.59
CA TYR A 47 -5.33 1.44 2.13
C TYR A 47 -4.46 2.11 3.19
N PHE A 48 -4.45 3.44 3.22
CA PHE A 48 -3.85 4.23 4.28
C PHE A 48 -4.47 5.63 4.32
N GLU A 49 -4.32 6.32 5.43
CA GLU A 49 -4.71 7.72 5.59
C GLU A 49 -3.47 8.61 5.77
N ARG A 50 -3.51 9.80 5.17
CA ARG A 50 -2.43 10.80 5.22
C ARG A 50 -2.98 12.20 5.03
N GLY A 51 -2.56 13.14 5.88
CA GLY A 51 -2.95 14.55 5.78
C GLY A 51 -4.45 14.78 5.67
N ASN A 52 -5.23 14.09 6.51
CA ASN A 52 -6.70 14.13 6.55
C ASN A 52 -7.40 13.62 5.28
N ARG A 53 -6.73 12.77 4.48
CA ARG A 53 -7.30 12.12 3.30
C ARG A 53 -6.98 10.63 3.30
N ALA A 54 -7.92 9.82 2.80
CA ALA A 54 -7.72 8.40 2.58
C ALA A 54 -7.17 8.14 1.17
N PHE A 55 -6.27 7.18 1.05
CA PHE A 55 -5.62 6.76 -0.18
C PHE A 55 -5.67 5.24 -0.34
N VAL A 56 -5.66 4.78 -1.59
CA VAL A 56 -5.46 3.38 -1.95
C VAL A 56 -4.33 3.30 -2.97
N LEU A 57 -3.24 2.63 -2.61
CA LEU A 57 -2.22 2.23 -3.56
C LEU A 57 -2.62 0.90 -4.19
N ARG A 58 -2.65 0.86 -5.52
CA ARG A 58 -2.88 -0.37 -6.30
C ARG A 58 -1.63 -0.72 -7.08
N ARG A 59 -1.12 -1.93 -6.90
CA ARG A 59 -0.01 -2.46 -7.71
C ARG A 59 -0.22 -3.94 -8.07
N PRO A 60 0.36 -4.42 -9.18
CA PRO A 60 0.48 -5.86 -9.44
C PRO A 60 1.34 -6.54 -8.36
N PRO A 61 1.22 -7.87 -8.18
CA PRO A 61 1.96 -8.61 -7.16
C PRO A 61 3.45 -8.66 -7.55
N ARG A 62 4.35 -8.72 -6.56
CA ARG A 62 5.80 -8.88 -6.83
C ARG A 62 6.15 -10.21 -7.47
N HIS A 63 5.45 -11.27 -7.07
CA HIS A 63 5.55 -12.58 -7.69
C HIS A 63 4.37 -12.79 -8.63
N LEU A 64 4.62 -12.83 -9.94
CA LEU A 64 3.78 -13.64 -10.82
C LEU A 64 3.82 -15.05 -10.24
N ARG A 65 2.66 -15.64 -9.93
CA ARG A 65 2.63 -17.05 -9.52
C ARG A 65 3.24 -17.87 -10.65
N ALA A 66 4.32 -18.60 -10.36
CA ALA A 66 4.67 -19.76 -11.15
C ALA A 66 3.62 -20.84 -10.86
N SER A 67 2.89 -21.27 -11.90
CA SER A 67 1.83 -22.31 -11.91
C SER A 67 0.48 -21.89 -11.28
N SER A 68 -0.71 -22.27 -11.76
CA SER A 68 -1.21 -23.01 -12.92
C SER A 68 -2.73 -22.78 -12.93
N ASN A 69 -3.37 -22.56 -14.08
CA ASN A 69 -4.60 -23.29 -14.39
C ASN A 69 -4.73 -23.42 -15.91
N ARG A 70 -5.09 -24.63 -16.33
CA ARG A 70 -5.23 -25.12 -17.70
C ARG A 70 -6.40 -24.44 -18.42
#